data_AF-A0A0N4YGB2-F1
#
_entry.id   AF-A0A0N4YGB2-F1
#
_cell.length_a   1.000
_cell.length_b   1.000
_cell.length_c   1.000
_cell.angle_alpha   90.00
_cell.angle_beta   90.00
_cell.angle_gamma   90.00
#
_symmetry.space_group_name_H-M   'P 1'
#
loop_
_entity.id
_entity.type
_entity.pdbx_description
1 polymer ?
#
loop_
_entity_poly.entity_id
_entity_poly.type
_entity_poly.pdbx_seq_one_letter_code
_entity_poly.pdbx_strand_id
1 'polypeptide(L)'
;LFHSWFARFTFSRAHSPRAPSRERAPERLGGEALLAWCQRVTNGYHGVKVNDFTKSWRSGLALNALLHCYRPDLTGDYENLDFSETMNGRKANVKKALAVARAMGISDIPDENDILTPDSKTIRLLLERLRRVLEGTTDLPTPTSCSDHRISQLYHISEAEKKASFAYINSIFEQLQRSQQANEINKIKEQREADSAVDYSGVKEHDSGHRLQGTNGKVVILTALNLLNCCSHLRSVEKEICV
;
A
#
# COMPACT_ATOMS: atom_id res chain seq x y z
N LEU A 1 38.52 30.86 65.93
CA LEU A 1 38.95 29.52 65.47
C LEU A 1 37.79 28.91 64.67
N PHE A 2 37.75 29.28 63.39
CA PHE A 2 36.86 28.72 62.36
C PHE A 2 37.36 27.34 61.96
N HIS A 3 36.49 26.36 61.72
CA HIS A 3 36.60 25.26 60.74
C HIS A 3 35.38 24.34 60.96
N SER A 4 34.26 24.59 60.28
CA SER A 4 33.90 23.99 58.99
C SER A 4 33.80 22.46 59.03
N TRP A 5 32.63 21.95 59.45
CA TRP A 5 32.21 20.57 59.22
C TRP A 5 30.98 20.57 58.30
N PHE A 6 31.19 20.99 57.05
CA PHE A 6 30.34 20.58 55.94
C PHE A 6 31.17 19.63 55.09
N ALA A 7 31.14 18.35 55.46
CA ALA A 7 31.54 17.31 54.54
C ALA A 7 30.57 17.36 53.36
N ARG A 8 31.02 17.98 52.28
CA ARG A 8 30.39 17.99 50.98
C ARG A 8 30.40 16.54 50.50
N PHE A 9 29.39 15.77 50.87
CA PHE A 9 29.05 14.55 50.16
C PHE A 9 28.63 14.99 48.76
N THR A 10 29.61 15.14 47.88
CA THR A 10 29.37 14.97 46.45
C THR A 10 29.00 13.50 46.31
N PHE A 11 27.71 13.20 46.50
CA PHE A 11 27.14 12.00 45.92
C PHE A 11 27.42 12.14 44.44
N SER A 12 28.49 11.48 43.99
CA SER A 12 28.77 11.30 42.58
C SER A 12 27.51 10.64 42.05
N ARG A 13 26.68 11.42 41.35
CA ARG A 13 25.43 10.97 40.75
C ARG A 13 25.87 9.95 39.70
N ALA A 14 25.96 8.70 40.14
CA ALA A 14 26.33 7.57 39.32
C ALA A 14 25.41 7.60 38.11
N HIS A 15 26.00 7.92 36.96
CA HIS A 15 25.49 7.80 35.60
C HIS A 15 23.99 7.48 35.51
N SER A 16 23.15 8.50 35.69
CA SER A 16 21.79 8.44 35.14
C SER A 16 21.99 8.33 33.63
N PRO A 17 21.47 7.30 32.95
CA PRO A 17 21.61 7.15 31.51
C PRO A 17 20.75 8.22 30.83
N ARG A 18 21.32 9.43 30.78
CA ARG A 18 20.72 10.61 30.19
C ARG A 18 20.43 10.30 28.73
N ALA A 19 19.22 10.59 28.27
CA ALA A 19 18.87 10.46 26.87
C ALA A 19 19.97 11.10 25.99
N PRO A 20 20.36 10.44 24.88
CA PRO A 20 21.45 10.90 24.06
C PRO A 20 21.16 12.32 23.56
N SER A 21 22.10 13.24 23.83
CA SER A 21 22.04 14.62 23.36
C SER A 21 22.25 14.63 21.83
N ARG A 22 21.16 14.48 21.07
CA ARG A 22 21.21 14.53 19.61
C ARG A 22 21.01 15.96 19.15
N GLU A 23 22.11 16.65 18.86
CA GLU A 23 22.12 17.97 18.20
C GLU A 23 21.60 17.89 16.75
N ARG A 24 21.64 16.69 16.15
CA ARG A 24 21.20 16.41 14.79
C ARG A 24 20.27 15.20 14.76
N ALA A 25 19.23 15.28 13.94
CA ALA A 25 18.35 14.16 13.65
C ALA A 25 19.14 12.93 13.12
N PRO A 26 18.65 11.71 13.35
CA PRO A 26 19.30 10.49 12.85
C PRO A 26 19.43 10.52 11.32
N GLU A 27 20.55 9.99 10.81
CA GLU A 27 20.73 9.83 9.37
C GLU A 27 19.70 8.84 8.80
N ARG A 28 19.15 9.16 7.63
CA ARG A 28 18.22 8.29 6.90
C ARG A 28 19.01 7.18 6.19
N LEU A 29 18.61 5.93 6.41
CA LEU A 29 19.17 4.77 5.70
C LEU A 29 18.13 4.20 4.73
N GLY A 30 18.46 4.18 3.43
CA GLY A 30 17.61 3.61 2.38
C GLY A 30 17.50 2.09 2.50
N GLY A 31 16.29 1.54 2.26
CA GLY A 31 16.05 0.09 2.29
C GLY A 31 16.09 -0.55 3.68
N GLU A 32 16.25 0.23 4.75
CA GLU A 32 16.26 -0.28 6.11
C GLU A 32 14.88 -0.77 6.54
N ALA A 33 14.81 -2.00 7.08
CA ALA A 33 13.60 -2.57 7.64
C ALA A 33 13.07 -1.74 8.82
N LEU A 34 11.75 -1.65 8.97
CA LEU A 34 11.10 -0.81 9.99
C LEU A 34 11.56 -1.10 11.42
N LEU A 35 11.79 -2.38 11.77
CA LEU A 35 12.25 -2.76 13.10
C LEU A 35 13.69 -2.28 13.35
N ALA A 36 14.58 -2.47 12.36
CA ALA A 36 15.96 -2.03 12.44
C ALA A 36 16.04 -0.50 12.56
N TRP A 37 15.20 0.21 11.82
CA TRP A 37 15.03 1.65 11.94
C TRP A 37 14.66 2.07 13.36
N CYS A 38 13.63 1.45 13.95
CA CYS A 38 13.22 1.74 15.32
C CYS A 38 14.38 1.52 16.30
N GLN A 39 15.05 0.37 16.21
CA GLN A 39 16.17 -0.01 17.07
C GLN A 39 17.32 0.99 16.99
N ARG A 40 17.75 1.36 15.78
CA ARG A 40 18.84 2.31 15.55
C ARG A 40 18.48 3.70 16.06
N VAL A 41 17.27 4.17 15.77
CA VAL A 41 16.80 5.50 16.21
C VAL A 41 16.74 5.55 17.74
N THR A 42 16.14 4.56 18.40
CA THR A 42 15.98 4.57 19.86
C THR A 42 17.19 4.05 20.63
N ASN A 43 18.29 3.70 19.95
CA ASN A 43 19.48 3.19 20.61
C ASN A 43 20.06 4.20 21.60
N GLY A 44 20.40 3.74 22.81
CA GLY A 44 20.94 4.57 23.88
C GLY A 44 19.90 5.26 24.77
N TYR A 45 18.60 5.12 24.50
CA TYR A 45 17.56 5.58 25.42
C TYR A 45 17.34 4.59 26.55
N HIS A 46 17.30 5.10 27.77
CA HIS A 46 17.08 4.27 28.94
C HIS A 46 15.61 3.80 29.01
N GLY A 47 15.42 2.58 29.52
CA GLY A 47 14.10 1.95 29.59
C GLY A 47 13.53 1.56 28.22
N VAL A 48 14.30 1.66 27.12
CA VAL A 48 13.85 1.33 25.77
C VAL A 48 14.64 0.16 25.21
N LYS A 49 13.91 -0.90 24.85
CA LYS A 49 14.44 -2.01 24.07
C LYS A 49 13.37 -2.49 23.09
N VAL A 50 13.57 -2.21 21.81
CA VAL A 50 12.60 -2.54 20.75
C VAL A 50 12.97 -3.88 20.12
N ASN A 51 12.16 -4.91 20.33
CA ASN A 51 12.36 -6.23 19.72
C ASN A 51 11.16 -6.71 18.90
N ASP A 52 10.02 -6.04 19.03
CA ASP A 52 8.76 -6.43 18.38
C ASP A 52 7.92 -5.19 18.04
N PHE A 53 6.79 -5.43 17.40
CA PHE A 53 5.75 -4.42 17.15
C PHE A 53 4.56 -4.57 18.10
N THR A 54 4.77 -5.12 19.29
CA THR A 54 3.71 -5.29 20.29
C THR A 54 4.20 -4.76 21.63
N LYS A 55 4.67 -5.64 22.51
CA LYS A 55 4.96 -5.37 23.92
C LYS A 55 6.04 -4.31 24.11
N SER A 56 6.96 -4.12 23.15
CA SER A 56 8.02 -3.10 23.20
C SER A 56 7.47 -1.67 23.25
N TRP A 57 6.21 -1.45 22.84
CA TRP A 57 5.63 -0.12 22.65
C TRP A 57 4.62 0.27 23.73
N ARG A 58 4.12 -0.71 24.49
CA ARG A 58 3.04 -0.52 25.48
C ARG A 58 3.37 0.46 26.61
N SER A 59 4.64 0.66 26.91
CA SER A 59 5.08 1.59 27.98
C SER A 59 5.04 3.05 27.54
N GLY A 60 4.92 3.32 26.24
CA GLY A 60 5.02 4.65 25.66
C GLY A 60 6.44 5.23 25.63
N LEU A 61 7.41 4.63 26.32
CA LEU A 61 8.80 5.10 26.36
C LEU A 61 9.47 5.04 24.99
N ALA A 62 9.31 3.91 24.28
CA ALA A 62 9.87 3.74 22.93
C ALA A 62 9.31 4.77 21.93
N LEU A 63 8.01 5.09 22.03
CA LEU A 63 7.40 6.14 21.20
C LEU A 63 8.01 7.51 21.51
N ASN A 64 8.07 7.90 22.79
CA ASN A 64 8.66 9.19 23.16
C ASN A 64 10.15 9.27 22.79
N ALA A 65 10.91 8.18 22.91
CA ALA A 65 12.32 8.14 22.51
C ALA A 65 12.47 8.38 21.01
N LEU A 66 11.63 7.73 20.22
CA LEU A 66 11.61 7.88 18.76
C LEU A 66 11.29 9.32 18.36
N LEU A 67 10.30 9.95 19.00
CA LEU A 67 9.94 11.35 18.75
C LEU A 67 11.03 12.32 19.20
N HIS A 68 11.58 12.11 20.40
CA HIS A 68 12.64 12.94 20.98
C HIS A 68 13.90 12.95 20.11
N CYS A 69 14.20 11.86 19.38
CA CYS A 69 15.34 11.81 18.46
C CYS A 69 15.29 12.84 17.33
N TYR A 70 14.10 13.20 16.87
CA TYR A 70 13.92 14.11 15.72
C TYR A 70 13.45 15.48 16.17
N ARG A 71 12.56 15.54 17.18
CA ARG A 71 11.94 16.76 17.69
C ARG A 71 12.00 16.80 19.22
N PRO A 72 13.21 16.95 19.80
CA PRO A 72 13.36 17.13 21.24
C PRO A 72 12.68 18.42 21.73
N ASP A 73 12.57 19.43 20.86
CA ASP A 73 11.86 20.68 21.11
C ASP A 73 10.36 20.49 21.43
N LEU A 74 9.69 19.54 20.78
CA LEU A 74 8.28 19.23 21.05
C LEU A 74 8.09 18.24 22.21
N THR A 75 9.04 17.31 22.36
CA THR A 75 8.93 16.23 23.36
C THR A 75 9.36 16.70 24.76
N GLY A 76 10.23 17.71 24.84
CA GLY A 76 10.86 18.17 26.07
C GLY A 76 11.82 17.13 26.64
N ASP A 77 12.16 17.24 27.92
CA ASP A 77 13.08 16.31 28.58
C ASP A 77 12.52 14.88 28.65
N TYR A 78 13.22 13.95 28.01
CA TYR A 78 12.91 12.51 28.06
C TYR A 78 12.99 11.94 29.49
N GLU A 79 13.90 12.45 30.31
CA GLU A 79 14.09 12.01 31.70
C GLU A 79 12.90 12.31 32.61
N ASN A 80 11.97 13.18 32.19
CA ASN A 80 10.76 13.51 32.94
C ASN A 80 9.57 12.58 32.62
N LEU A 81 9.80 11.52 31.83
CA LEU A 81 8.80 10.48 31.60
C LEU A 81 8.64 9.57 32.81
N ASP A 82 7.52 8.85 32.86
CA ASP A 82 7.28 7.87 33.92
C ASP A 82 7.93 6.53 33.55
N PHE A 83 9.04 6.20 34.22
CA PHE A 83 9.73 4.91 34.04
C PHE A 83 9.13 3.78 34.89
N SER A 84 8.08 4.07 35.67
CA SER A 84 7.34 3.04 36.37
C SER A 84 6.52 2.21 35.38
N GLU A 85 6.49 0.90 35.62
CA GLU A 85 5.69 -0.03 34.83
C GLU A 85 4.20 -0.05 35.27
N THR A 86 3.75 1.03 35.93
CA THR A 86 2.36 1.20 36.38
C THR A 86 1.45 1.58 35.22
N MET A 87 0.16 1.21 35.29
CA MET A 87 -0.78 1.55 34.21
C MET A 87 -0.95 3.06 34.02
N ASN A 88 -0.91 3.84 35.11
CA ASN A 88 -1.01 5.30 35.03
C ASN A 88 0.22 5.91 34.33
N GLY A 89 1.43 5.43 34.66
CA GLY A 89 2.66 5.87 34.02
C GLY A 89 2.70 5.55 32.53
N ARG A 90 2.38 4.31 32.15
CA ARG A 90 2.27 3.92 30.74
C ARG A 90 1.27 4.78 29.98
N LYS A 91 0.09 5.02 30.56
CA LYS A 91 -0.96 5.85 29.93
C LYS A 91 -0.50 7.29 29.74
N ALA A 92 0.16 7.87 30.74
CA ALA A 92 0.69 9.23 30.66
C ALA A 92 1.75 9.36 29.54
N ASN A 93 2.69 8.41 29.46
CA ASN A 93 3.71 8.40 28.42
C ASN A 93 3.12 8.24 27.02
N VAL A 94 2.19 7.30 26.83
CA VAL A 94 1.49 7.08 25.56
C VAL A 94 0.75 8.35 25.16
N LYS A 95 -0.06 8.91 26.05
CA LYS A 95 -0.83 10.14 25.79
C LYS A 95 0.07 11.29 25.33
N LYS A 96 1.21 11.48 26.01
CA LYS A 96 2.21 12.49 25.63
C LYS A 96 2.75 12.25 24.22
N ALA A 97 3.18 11.03 23.91
CA ALA A 97 3.70 10.70 22.59
C ALA A 97 2.67 10.93 21.47
N LEU A 98 1.42 10.51 21.68
CA LEU A 98 0.36 10.70 20.69
C LEU A 98 0.01 12.19 20.51
N ALA A 99 0.03 12.99 21.58
CA ALA A 99 -0.16 14.44 21.47
C ALA A 99 0.94 15.11 20.62
N VAL A 100 2.21 14.74 20.84
CA VAL A 100 3.34 15.23 20.03
C VAL A 100 3.20 14.77 18.57
N ALA A 101 2.81 13.51 18.33
CA ALA A 101 2.56 12.98 16.99
C ALA A 101 1.45 13.75 16.24
N ARG A 102 0.35 14.11 16.92
CA ARG A 102 -0.70 14.97 16.34
C ARG A 102 -0.19 16.37 16.03
N ALA A 103 0.62 16.95 16.90
CA ALA A 103 1.23 18.27 16.67
C ALA A 103 2.18 18.30 15.46
N MET A 104 2.73 17.15 15.07
CA MET A 104 3.52 16.98 13.85
C MET A 104 2.67 16.73 12.59
N GLY A 105 1.33 16.77 12.69
CA GLY A 105 0.42 16.67 11.55
C GLY A 105 -0.03 15.25 11.19
N ILE A 106 0.17 14.26 12.06
CA ILE A 106 -0.37 12.91 11.84
C ILE A 106 -1.84 12.90 12.28
N SER A 107 -2.76 12.76 11.32
CA SER A 107 -4.21 12.89 11.53
C SER A 107 -4.91 11.58 11.91
N ASP A 108 -4.42 10.43 11.42
CA ASP A 108 -4.96 9.11 11.73
C ASP A 108 -4.03 8.38 12.71
N ILE A 109 -4.28 8.58 14.00
CA ILE A 109 -3.48 7.99 15.08
C ILE A 109 -4.39 7.08 15.92
N PRO A 110 -3.96 5.86 16.27
CA PRO A 110 -4.69 4.98 17.17
C PRO A 110 -4.93 5.60 18.55
N ASP A 111 -5.90 5.05 19.27
CA ASP A 111 -6.24 5.53 20.61
C ASP A 111 -5.21 5.06 21.64
N GLU A 112 -5.23 5.70 22.83
CA GLU A 112 -4.33 5.36 23.92
C GLU A 112 -4.42 3.87 24.31
N ASN A 113 -5.64 3.32 24.32
CA ASN A 113 -5.88 1.92 24.69
C ASN A 113 -5.26 0.95 23.68
N ASP A 114 -5.34 1.26 22.38
CA ASP A 114 -4.75 0.44 21.32
C ASP A 114 -3.22 0.34 21.45
N ILE A 115 -2.58 1.36 22.02
CA ILE A 115 -1.14 1.34 22.31
C ILE A 115 -0.84 0.64 23.63
N LEU A 116 -1.70 0.77 24.64
CA LEU A 116 -1.54 0.08 25.94
C LEU A 116 -1.73 -1.45 25.81
N THR A 117 -2.57 -1.88 24.88
CA THR A 117 -2.76 -3.29 24.48
C THR A 117 -2.40 -3.46 23.00
N PRO A 118 -1.09 -3.36 22.66
CA PRO A 118 -0.65 -3.19 21.29
C PRO A 118 -0.85 -4.45 20.45
N ASP A 119 -1.61 -4.30 19.36
CA ASP A 119 -1.61 -5.24 18.26
C ASP A 119 -0.48 -4.91 17.27
N SER A 120 0.06 -5.95 16.61
CA SER A 120 1.22 -5.76 15.74
C SER A 120 0.93 -4.91 14.50
N LYS A 121 -0.32 -4.86 14.02
CA LYS A 121 -0.66 -4.15 12.78
C LYS A 121 -0.77 -2.66 13.05
N THR A 122 -1.49 -2.29 14.10
CA THR A 122 -1.68 -0.92 14.58
C THR A 122 -0.35 -0.25 14.90
N ILE A 123 0.55 -0.94 15.61
CA ILE A 123 1.88 -0.40 15.90
C ILE A 123 2.72 -0.22 14.63
N ARG A 124 2.75 -1.20 13.71
CA ARG A 124 3.50 -1.05 12.45
C ARG A 124 3.00 0.15 11.65
N LEU A 125 1.68 0.28 11.51
CA LEU A 125 1.05 1.36 10.76
C LEU A 125 1.37 2.73 11.37
N LEU A 126 1.28 2.85 12.70
CA LEU A 126 1.69 4.07 13.40
C LEU A 126 3.17 4.40 13.15
N LEU A 127 4.06 3.42 13.24
CA LEU A 127 5.50 3.63 13.05
C LEU A 127 5.86 3.99 11.60
N GLU A 128 5.18 3.40 10.62
CA GLU A 128 5.34 3.77 9.21
C GLU A 128 4.91 5.22 8.97
N ARG A 129 3.79 5.66 9.57
CA ARG A 129 3.34 7.06 9.50
C ARG A 129 4.34 8.00 10.15
N LEU A 130 4.82 7.65 11.34
CA LEU A 130 5.88 8.39 12.04
C LEU A 130 7.13 8.50 11.17
N ARG A 131 7.61 7.39 10.61
CA ARG A 131 8.81 7.39 9.76
C ARG A 131 8.66 8.30 8.55
N ARG A 132 7.50 8.31 7.87
CA ARG A 132 7.24 9.19 6.72
C ARG A 132 7.36 10.67 7.11
N VAL A 133 6.75 11.06 8.23
CA VAL A 133 6.78 12.45 8.72
C VAL A 133 8.16 12.85 9.23
N LEU A 134 8.84 11.95 9.95
CA LEU A 134 10.13 12.24 10.59
C LEU A 134 11.32 12.24 9.63
N GLU A 135 11.34 11.32 8.66
CA GLU A 135 12.41 11.23 7.65
C GLU A 135 12.07 11.97 6.35
N GLY A 136 10.86 12.56 6.23
CA GLY A 136 10.39 13.24 5.03
C GLY A 136 10.29 12.33 3.80
N THR A 137 10.00 11.04 4.00
CA THR A 137 10.10 10.02 2.95
C THR A 137 8.81 9.79 2.17
N THR A 138 8.85 10.05 0.85
CA THR A 138 7.98 9.39 -0.15
C THR A 138 8.59 8.13 -0.75
N ASP A 139 9.87 7.84 -0.51
CA ASP A 139 10.61 6.90 -1.36
C ASP A 139 11.09 5.67 -0.59
N LEU A 140 10.37 4.57 -0.76
CA LEU A 140 10.93 3.22 -0.68
C LEU A 140 11.43 2.86 -2.08
N PRO A 141 12.61 2.26 -2.28
CA PRO A 141 12.97 1.73 -3.59
C PRO A 141 12.04 0.55 -3.89
N THR A 142 11.02 0.80 -4.70
CA THR A 142 10.29 -0.26 -5.40
C THR A 142 10.82 -0.21 -6.83
N PRO A 143 11.53 -1.25 -7.32
CA PRO A 143 11.66 -1.38 -8.76
C PRO A 143 10.25 -1.64 -9.29
N THR A 144 9.94 -1.01 -10.42
CA THR A 144 8.69 -1.07 -11.20
C THR A 144 7.53 -0.20 -10.68
N SER A 145 7.43 0.95 -11.34
CA SER A 145 6.29 1.35 -12.15
C SER A 145 4.90 1.36 -11.52
N CYS A 146 4.31 2.55 -11.63
CA CYS A 146 2.90 2.80 -11.82
C CYS A 146 2.02 3.02 -10.58
N SER A 147 1.18 4.02 -10.76
CA SER A 147 0.51 4.89 -9.82
C SER A 147 -0.69 4.30 -9.07
N ASP A 148 -0.88 2.98 -9.02
CA ASP A 148 -2.10 2.38 -8.45
C ASP A 148 -1.90 1.58 -7.14
N HIS A 149 -0.66 1.36 -6.69
CA HIS A 149 -0.39 0.51 -5.52
C HIS A 149 -0.49 1.25 -4.16
N ARG A 150 -0.53 2.59 -4.16
CA ARG A 150 -0.50 3.43 -2.94
C ARG A 150 -1.80 3.34 -2.14
N ILE A 151 -2.94 3.22 -2.82
CA ILE A 151 -4.25 3.09 -2.19
C ILE A 151 -4.38 1.71 -1.54
N SER A 152 -3.88 0.65 -2.18
CA SER A 152 -3.95 -0.72 -1.64
C SER A 152 -3.09 -0.92 -0.38
N GLN A 153 -1.93 -0.26 -0.29
CA GLN A 153 -1.08 -0.31 0.90
C GLN A 153 -1.66 0.45 2.11
N LEU A 154 -2.46 1.50 1.88
CA LEU A 154 -3.10 2.28 2.93
C LEU A 154 -4.24 1.53 3.65
N TYR A 155 -4.82 0.50 3.03
CA TYR A 155 -5.99 -0.21 3.56
C TYR A 155 -5.74 -1.67 4.00
N HIS A 156 -4.49 -2.15 4.08
CA HIS A 156 -4.14 -3.50 4.57
C HIS A 156 -5.06 -4.64 4.08
N ILE A 157 -5.45 -4.60 2.81
CA ILE A 157 -6.24 -5.67 2.18
C ILE A 157 -5.35 -6.91 2.09
N SER A 158 -5.82 -8.05 2.59
CA SER A 158 -5.06 -9.30 2.56
C SER A 158 -4.82 -9.78 1.13
N GLU A 159 -3.74 -10.54 0.90
CA GLU A 159 -3.45 -11.10 -0.43
C GLU A 159 -4.59 -11.99 -0.97
N ALA A 160 -5.38 -12.60 -0.08
CA ALA A 160 -6.56 -13.36 -0.46
C ALA A 160 -7.69 -12.44 -0.97
N GLU A 161 -7.95 -11.33 -0.29
CA GLU A 161 -8.95 -10.34 -0.71
C GLU A 161 -8.55 -9.66 -2.01
N LYS A 162 -7.27 -9.35 -2.22
CA LYS A 162 -6.78 -8.83 -3.50
C LYS A 162 -7.02 -9.80 -4.65
N LYS A 163 -6.69 -11.08 -4.44
CA LYS A 163 -6.93 -12.13 -5.44
C LYS A 163 -8.43 -12.30 -5.73
N ALA A 164 -9.28 -12.24 -4.70
CA ALA A 164 -10.73 -12.32 -4.86
C ALA A 164 -11.29 -11.13 -5.65
N SER A 165 -10.87 -9.90 -5.31
CA SER A 165 -11.26 -8.69 -6.05
C SER A 165 -10.78 -8.73 -7.49
N PHE A 166 -9.53 -9.13 -7.73
CA PHE A 166 -8.98 -9.26 -9.08
C PHE A 166 -9.71 -10.32 -9.89
N ALA A 167 -10.00 -11.49 -9.31
CA ALA A 167 -10.77 -12.55 -9.96
C ALA A 167 -12.20 -12.09 -10.30
N TYR A 168 -12.84 -11.33 -9.41
CA TYR A 168 -14.18 -10.79 -9.63
C TYR A 168 -14.20 -9.74 -10.77
N ILE A 169 -13.22 -8.83 -10.79
CA ILE A 169 -13.08 -7.82 -11.85
C ILE A 169 -12.85 -8.50 -13.21
N ASN A 170 -11.96 -9.49 -13.27
CA ASN A 170 -11.70 -10.23 -14.52
C ASN A 170 -12.93 -11.01 -14.98
N SER A 171 -13.69 -11.59 -14.04
CA SER A 171 -14.97 -12.24 -14.33
C SER A 171 -15.97 -11.28 -14.98
N ILE A 172 -16.10 -10.05 -14.46
CA ILE A 172 -16.96 -9.02 -15.05
C ILE A 172 -16.49 -8.65 -16.46
N PHE A 173 -15.18 -8.46 -16.65
CA PHE A 173 -14.61 -8.11 -17.94
C PHE A 173 -14.86 -9.18 -19.01
N GLU A 174 -14.66 -10.46 -18.64
CA GLU A 174 -14.95 -11.61 -19.50
C GLU A 174 -16.44 -11.71 -19.87
N GLN A 175 -17.34 -11.45 -18.92
CA GLN A 175 -18.77 -11.42 -19.19
C GLN A 175 -19.15 -10.30 -20.17
N LEU A 176 -18.56 -9.12 -20.02
CA LEU A 176 -18.77 -8.00 -20.93
C LEU A 176 -18.29 -8.32 -22.35
N GLN A 177 -17.10 -8.88 -22.52
CA GLN A 177 -16.60 -9.28 -23.84
C GLN A 177 -17.49 -10.34 -24.50
N ARG A 178 -17.92 -11.36 -23.75
CA ARG A 178 -18.84 -12.40 -24.26
C ARG A 178 -20.18 -11.82 -24.68
N SER A 179 -20.73 -10.89 -23.90
CA SER A 179 -21.99 -10.22 -24.25
C SER A 179 -21.87 -9.39 -25.53
N GLN A 180 -20.76 -8.67 -25.71
CA GLN A 180 -20.50 -7.90 -26.93
C GLN A 180 -20.38 -8.82 -28.15
N GLN A 181 -19.63 -9.91 -28.03
CA GLN A 181 -19.48 -10.88 -29.12
C GLN A 181 -20.81 -11.56 -29.47
N ALA A 182 -21.63 -11.91 -28.47
CA ALA A 182 -22.95 -12.48 -28.69
C ALA A 182 -23.89 -11.50 -29.42
N ASN A 183 -23.85 -10.22 -29.05
CA ASN A 183 -24.64 -9.18 -29.71
C ASN A 183 -24.24 -8.99 -31.19
N GLU A 184 -22.94 -9.01 -31.48
CA GLU A 184 -22.45 -8.92 -32.87
C GLU A 184 -22.85 -10.14 -33.70
N ILE A 185 -22.80 -11.35 -33.12
CA ILE A 185 -23.27 -12.57 -33.80
C ILE A 185 -24.77 -12.48 -34.09
N ASN A 186 -25.56 -11.98 -33.15
CA ASN A 186 -27.01 -11.85 -33.35
C ASN A 186 -27.35 -10.82 -34.44
N LYS A 187 -26.65 -9.68 -34.51
CA LYS A 187 -26.80 -8.71 -35.61
C LYS A 187 -26.52 -9.33 -36.98
N ILE A 188 -25.46 -10.15 -37.08
CA ILE A 188 -25.12 -10.85 -38.34
C ILE A 188 -26.21 -11.85 -38.73
N LYS A 189 -26.82 -12.54 -37.75
CA LYS A 189 -27.94 -13.46 -38.01
C LYS A 189 -29.18 -12.71 -38.48
N GLU A 190 -29.53 -11.61 -37.84
CA GLU A 190 -30.67 -10.76 -38.24
C GLU A 190 -30.49 -10.19 -39.65
N GLN A 191 -29.27 -9.76 -40.02
CA GLN A 191 -28.98 -9.34 -41.39
C GLN A 191 -29.15 -10.48 -42.41
N ARG A 192 -28.69 -11.69 -42.09
CA ARG A 192 -28.88 -12.85 -42.98
C ARG A 192 -30.35 -13.25 -43.13
N GLU A 193 -31.14 -13.15 -42.08
CA GLU A 193 -32.57 -13.43 -42.12
C GLU A 193 -33.32 -12.37 -42.94
N ALA A 194 -32.93 -11.09 -42.84
CA ALA A 194 -33.45 -10.01 -43.66
C ALA A 194 -33.07 -10.18 -45.15
N ASP A 195 -31.83 -10.59 -45.45
CA ASP A 195 -31.35 -10.84 -46.82
C ASP A 195 -31.99 -12.11 -47.43
N SER A 196 -32.32 -13.11 -46.62
CA SER A 196 -33.01 -14.34 -47.06
C SER A 196 -34.50 -14.15 -47.29
N ALA A 197 -35.11 -13.06 -46.79
CA ALA A 197 -36.52 -12.73 -46.99
C ALA A 197 -36.79 -12.01 -48.32
N VAL A 198 -35.79 -11.85 -49.20
CA VAL A 198 -35.95 -11.30 -50.55
C VAL A 198 -36.66 -12.33 -51.43
N ASP A 199 -37.95 -12.10 -51.66
CA ASP A 199 -38.82 -12.87 -52.54
C ASP A 199 -38.38 -12.78 -54.01
N TYR A 200 -38.10 -13.93 -54.63
CA TYR A 200 -37.75 -14.07 -56.05
C TYR A 200 -38.97 -14.35 -56.94
N SER A 201 -40.17 -13.87 -56.58
CA SER A 201 -41.38 -14.05 -57.39
C SER A 201 -41.50 -13.12 -58.62
N GLY A 202 -40.38 -12.79 -59.30
CA GLY A 202 -40.37 -11.74 -60.31
C GLY A 202 -39.46 -11.89 -61.55
N VAL A 203 -38.96 -13.08 -61.89
CA VAL A 203 -38.13 -13.25 -63.11
C VAL A 203 -38.81 -14.18 -64.10
N LYS A 204 -39.34 -13.60 -65.19
CA LYS A 204 -39.84 -14.32 -66.36
C LYS A 204 -38.69 -15.05 -67.04
N GLU A 205 -38.89 -16.34 -67.29
CA GLU A 205 -38.02 -17.18 -68.10
C GLU A 205 -37.81 -16.56 -69.49
N HIS A 206 -36.55 -16.39 -69.88
CA HIS A 206 -36.19 -16.45 -71.28
C HIS A 206 -34.93 -17.29 -71.46
N ASP A 207 -35.11 -18.33 -72.25
CA ASP A 207 -34.18 -19.37 -72.64
C ASP A 207 -32.95 -18.82 -73.38
N SER A 208 -31.76 -19.30 -73.01
CA SER A 208 -30.63 -19.65 -73.90
C SER A 208 -29.34 -19.88 -73.09
N GLY A 209 -28.74 -21.05 -73.29
CA GLY A 209 -27.65 -21.56 -72.45
C GLY A 209 -26.30 -20.86 -72.61
N HIS A 210 -25.50 -20.90 -71.53
CA HIS A 210 -24.08 -21.24 -71.58
C HIS A 210 -23.45 -21.32 -70.17
N ARG A 211 -22.73 -22.42 -69.93
CA ARG A 211 -21.46 -22.56 -69.16
C ARG A 211 -21.44 -22.09 -67.69
N LEU A 212 -21.43 -23.07 -66.80
CA LEU A 212 -21.08 -22.94 -65.38
C LEU A 212 -19.61 -22.46 -65.21
N GLN A 213 -19.39 -21.34 -64.53
CA GLN A 213 -18.12 -21.00 -63.89
C GLN A 213 -18.36 -20.59 -62.43
N GLY A 214 -17.70 -21.29 -61.52
CA GLY A 214 -17.91 -21.20 -60.08
C GLY A 214 -17.41 -19.89 -59.45
N THR A 215 -18.25 -19.30 -58.60
CA THR A 215 -17.91 -18.15 -57.76
C THR A 215 -18.08 -18.44 -56.25
N ASN A 216 -18.63 -19.60 -55.86
CA ASN A 216 -18.93 -19.91 -54.46
C ASN A 216 -17.71 -20.28 -53.60
N GLY A 217 -16.52 -20.47 -54.19
CA GLY A 217 -15.30 -20.79 -53.44
C GLY A 217 -14.48 -19.58 -52.97
N LYS A 218 -14.63 -18.41 -53.60
CA LYS A 218 -13.77 -17.24 -53.32
C LYS A 218 -14.28 -16.41 -52.13
N VAL A 219 -15.59 -16.35 -51.91
CA VAL A 219 -16.18 -15.56 -50.82
C VAL A 219 -15.88 -16.17 -49.45
N VAL A 220 -15.91 -17.51 -49.35
CA VAL A 220 -15.64 -18.24 -48.09
C VAL A 220 -14.16 -18.13 -47.66
N ILE A 221 -13.23 -18.12 -48.62
CA ILE A 221 -11.80 -18.01 -48.32
C ILE A 221 -11.44 -16.59 -47.86
N LEU A 222 -12.05 -15.55 -48.45
CA LEU A 222 -11.83 -14.17 -48.04
C LEU A 222 -12.39 -13.87 -46.64
N THR A 223 -13.50 -14.51 -46.24
CA THR A 223 -14.03 -14.36 -44.87
C THR A 223 -13.15 -15.07 -43.83
N ALA A 224 -12.62 -16.25 -44.15
CA ALA A 224 -11.72 -17.00 -43.26
C ALA A 224 -10.37 -16.28 -43.06
N LEU A 225 -9.82 -15.66 -44.11
CA LEU A 225 -8.59 -14.87 -44.02
C LEU A 225 -8.77 -13.58 -43.19
N ASN A 226 -9.92 -12.90 -43.30
CA ASN A 226 -10.20 -11.72 -42.47
C ASN A 226 -10.39 -12.06 -40.99
N LEU A 227 -10.99 -13.22 -40.66
CA LEU A 227 -11.10 -13.68 -39.27
C LEU A 227 -9.74 -14.06 -38.66
N LEU A 228 -8.86 -14.68 -39.45
CA LEU A 228 -7.49 -14.99 -39.01
C LEU A 228 -6.64 -13.72 -38.81
N ASN A 229 -6.82 -12.69 -39.64
CA ASN A 229 -6.14 -11.40 -39.47
C ASN A 229 -6.66 -10.59 -38.26
N CYS A 230 -7.94 -10.73 -37.92
CA CYS A 230 -8.48 -10.11 -36.71
C CYS A 230 -7.89 -10.75 -35.43
N CYS A 231 -7.70 -12.08 -35.43
CA CYS A 231 -7.06 -12.80 -34.33
C CYS A 231 -5.56 -12.55 -34.18
N SER A 232 -4.83 -12.25 -35.26
CA SER A 232 -3.41 -11.90 -35.19
C SER A 232 -3.20 -10.49 -34.63
N HIS A 233 -4.09 -9.55 -34.95
CA HIS A 233 -4.05 -8.19 -34.41
C HIS A 233 -4.37 -8.15 -32.90
N LEU A 234 -5.36 -8.92 -32.44
CA LEU A 234 -5.68 -9.03 -31.01
C LEU A 234 -4.53 -9.60 -30.16
N ARG A 235 -3.79 -10.61 -30.68
CA ARG A 235 -2.58 -11.13 -30.01
C ARG A 235 -1.40 -10.15 -30.01
N SER A 236 -1.38 -9.17 -30.92
CA SER A 236 -0.36 -8.13 -30.94
C SER A 236 -0.66 -7.04 -29.89
N VAL A 237 -1.93 -6.72 -29.68
CA VAL A 237 -2.37 -5.75 -28.67
C VAL A 237 -2.22 -6.31 -27.24
N GLU A 238 -2.40 -7.63 -27.04
CA GLU A 238 -2.11 -8.28 -25.75
C GLU A 238 -0.62 -8.20 -25.33
N LYS A 239 0.30 -8.07 -26.29
CA LYS A 239 1.74 -7.92 -25.99
C LYS A 239 2.16 -6.49 -25.66
N GLU A 240 1.39 -5.48 -26.07
CA GLU A 240 1.66 -4.08 -25.73
C GLU A 240 1.03 -3.65 -24.40
N ILE A 241 0.10 -4.43 -23.84
CA ILE A 241 -0.56 -4.13 -22.55
C ILE A 241 0.18 -4.78 -21.35
N CYS A 242 1.19 -5.62 -21.59
CA CYS A 242 1.94 -6.35 -20.56
C CYS A 242 3.33 -5.77 -20.22
N VAL A 243 3.52 -4.44 -20.31
CA VAL A 243 4.73 -3.72 -19.83
C VAL A 243 4.37 -2.70 -18.77
#